data_AF-A0A9P7EF26-F1
#
_entry.id   AF-A0A9P7EF26-F1
#
_cell.length_a   1.000
_cell.length_b   1.000
_cell.length_c   1.000
_cell.angle_alpha   90.00
_cell.angle_beta   90.00
_cell.angle_gamma   90.00
#
_symmetry.space_group_name_H-M   'P 1'
#
loop_
_entity.id
_entity.type
_entity.pdbx_description
1 polymer ?
#
loop_
_entity_poly.entity_id
_entity_poly.type
_entity_poly.pdbx_seq_one_letter_code
_entity_poly.pdbx_strand_id
1 'polypeptide(L)'
;MSSETSPPPDPEFLAAAAQRRSVTTGQAIPTAELLRQHEERQKFRRLINPGISRPNSQEAAMASLKILSKISENLIREPENPKFRQFKPTNDTIRRHLIETKGALEYAIEMGFRPEVKEFQPLYVWNEHKSEELRLGAQILQETIELAEQKSARSQKNVAEAKAAAEAATQKALLAFMDDRKTKMLRDQRDRHNREVRAHHSPSVDREGATSPSSPPSNAEMPGSGHVLSSPDPVVDEPPPYRD
;
A
#
# COMPACT_ATOMS: atom_id res chain seq x y z
N MET A 1 -35.22 5.17 -40.43
CA MET A 1 -34.26 4.56 -39.48
C MET A 1 -34.86 3.23 -39.03
N SER A 2 -34.57 2.17 -39.77
CA SER A 2 -35.08 0.82 -39.46
C SER A 2 -34.01 0.09 -38.65
N SER A 3 -34.32 -0.21 -37.39
CA SER A 3 -33.48 -0.98 -36.50
C SER A 3 -33.57 -2.47 -36.85
N GLU A 4 -32.53 -3.02 -37.46
CA GLU A 4 -32.32 -4.46 -37.60
C GLU A 4 -32.21 -5.10 -36.21
N THR A 5 -33.27 -5.80 -35.84
CA THR A 5 -33.30 -6.62 -34.63
C THR A 5 -32.80 -8.00 -35.05
N SER A 6 -31.55 -8.32 -34.70
CA SER A 6 -30.95 -9.62 -35.02
C SER A 6 -31.72 -10.74 -34.30
N PRO A 7 -32.06 -11.85 -34.98
CA PRO A 7 -32.78 -12.96 -34.35
C PRO A 7 -31.94 -13.60 -33.23
N PRO A 8 -32.58 -14.15 -32.18
CA PRO A 8 -31.86 -14.85 -31.12
C PRO A 8 -31.08 -16.04 -31.69
N PRO A 9 -29.85 -16.28 -31.22
CA PRO A 9 -29.02 -17.37 -31.73
C PRO A 9 -29.70 -18.72 -31.51
N ASP A 10 -29.66 -19.57 -32.54
CA ASP A 10 -30.26 -20.90 -32.50
C ASP A 10 -29.77 -21.70 -31.28
N PRO A 11 -30.67 -22.41 -30.57
CA PRO A 11 -30.32 -23.19 -29.38
C PRO A 11 -29.29 -24.27 -29.70
N GLU A 12 -29.26 -24.75 -30.95
CA GLU A 12 -28.29 -25.72 -31.44
C GLU A 12 -26.87 -25.12 -31.56
N PHE A 13 -26.76 -23.83 -31.94
CA PHE A 13 -25.49 -23.12 -31.99
C PHE A 13 -24.94 -22.84 -30.57
N LEU A 14 -25.83 -22.51 -29.63
CA LEU A 14 -25.48 -22.36 -28.21
C LEU A 14 -25.05 -23.70 -27.60
N ALA A 15 -25.75 -24.79 -27.91
CA ALA A 15 -25.38 -26.14 -27.47
C ALA A 15 -24.04 -26.59 -28.05
N ALA A 16 -23.81 -26.35 -29.35
CA ALA A 16 -22.53 -26.66 -30.01
C ALA A 16 -21.37 -25.81 -29.46
N ALA A 17 -21.61 -24.53 -29.15
CA ALA A 17 -20.61 -23.66 -28.52
C ALA A 17 -20.27 -24.10 -27.08
N ALA A 18 -21.28 -24.54 -26.31
CA ALA A 18 -21.08 -25.10 -24.97
C ALA A 18 -20.29 -26.42 -25.01
N GLN A 19 -20.61 -27.32 -25.97
CA GLN A 19 -19.86 -28.55 -26.17
C GLN A 19 -18.41 -28.29 -26.59
N ARG A 20 -18.17 -27.36 -27.53
CA ARG A 20 -16.80 -26.95 -27.90
C ARG A 20 -16.01 -26.42 -26.71
N ARG A 21 -16.63 -25.61 -25.85
CA ARG A 21 -16.01 -25.09 -24.62
C ARG A 21 -15.73 -26.22 -23.62
N SER A 22 -16.60 -27.23 -23.49
CA SER A 22 -16.36 -28.39 -22.63
C SER A 22 -15.20 -29.28 -23.14
N VAL A 23 -15.07 -29.44 -24.46
CA VAL A 23 -13.99 -30.23 -25.08
C VAL A 23 -12.65 -29.50 -25.03
N THR A 24 -12.63 -28.16 -25.15
CA THR A 24 -11.38 -27.38 -24.95
C THR A 24 -10.96 -27.28 -23.49
N THR A 25 -11.89 -27.40 -22.54
CA THR A 25 -11.59 -27.46 -21.10
C THR A 25 -11.13 -28.86 -20.66
N GLY A 26 -11.02 -29.82 -21.60
CA GLY A 26 -10.71 -31.23 -21.36
C GLY A 26 -9.26 -31.57 -20.97
N GLN A 27 -8.36 -30.58 -20.84
CA GLN A 27 -7.14 -30.77 -20.03
C GLN A 27 -7.44 -30.41 -18.57
N ALA A 28 -8.44 -31.07 -18.00
CA ALA A 28 -8.67 -31.00 -16.57
C ALA A 28 -7.51 -31.73 -15.89
N ILE A 29 -6.51 -30.96 -15.42
CA ILE A 29 -5.52 -31.47 -14.47
C ILE A 29 -6.31 -32.21 -13.38
N PRO A 30 -6.01 -33.49 -13.11
CA PRO A 30 -6.77 -34.28 -12.15
C PRO A 30 -6.85 -33.50 -10.84
N THR A 31 -8.05 -33.39 -10.26
CA THR A 31 -8.30 -32.57 -9.07
C THR A 31 -7.34 -32.88 -7.92
N ALA A 32 -6.89 -34.13 -7.81
CA ALA A 32 -5.88 -34.56 -6.86
C ALA A 32 -4.50 -33.91 -7.08
N GLU A 33 -4.07 -33.72 -8.32
CA GLU A 33 -2.79 -33.08 -8.64
C GLU A 33 -2.82 -31.57 -8.37
N LEU A 34 -3.94 -30.91 -8.69
CA LEU A 34 -4.16 -29.51 -8.32
C LEU A 34 -4.10 -29.29 -6.80
N LEU A 35 -4.69 -30.21 -6.03
CA LEU A 35 -4.62 -30.16 -4.56
C LEU A 35 -3.18 -30.30 -4.06
N ARG A 36 -2.40 -31.25 -4.61
CA ARG A 36 -0.98 -31.42 -4.25
C ARG A 36 -0.16 -30.17 -4.56
N GLN A 37 -0.30 -29.61 -5.77
CA GLN A 37 0.39 -28.37 -6.14
C GLN A 37 -0.01 -27.21 -5.22
N HIS A 38 -1.30 -27.11 -4.86
CA HIS A 38 -1.76 -26.08 -3.95
C HIS A 38 -1.19 -26.26 -2.54
N GLU A 39 -1.12 -27.47 -2.01
CA GLU A 39 -0.49 -27.78 -0.73
C GLU A 39 1.00 -27.44 -0.72
N GLU A 40 1.73 -27.78 -1.78
CA GLU A 40 3.14 -27.44 -1.95
C GLU A 40 3.34 -25.92 -2.02
N ARG A 41 2.49 -25.20 -2.78
CA ARG A 41 2.53 -23.73 -2.83
C ARG A 41 2.29 -23.13 -1.45
N GLN A 42 1.32 -23.67 -0.70
CA GLN A 42 1.08 -23.21 0.67
C GLN A 42 2.27 -23.50 1.58
N LYS A 43 2.93 -24.65 1.44
CA LYS A 43 4.13 -24.99 2.21
C LYS A 43 5.24 -23.96 2.00
N PHE A 44 5.56 -23.61 0.77
CA PHE A 44 6.55 -22.56 0.47
C PHE A 44 6.14 -21.19 1.03
N ARG A 45 4.87 -20.79 0.92
CA ARG A 45 4.38 -19.54 1.52
C ARG A 45 4.51 -19.52 3.04
N ARG A 46 4.32 -20.67 3.71
CA ARG A 46 4.58 -20.81 5.15
C ARG A 46 6.06 -20.72 5.47
N LEU A 47 6.96 -21.19 4.61
CA LEU A 47 8.39 -21.00 4.84
C LEU A 47 8.79 -19.52 4.71
N ILE A 48 8.14 -18.75 3.83
CA ILE A 48 8.46 -17.33 3.67
C ILE A 48 7.89 -16.49 4.83
N ASN A 49 6.57 -16.50 5.04
CA ASN A 49 5.95 -15.51 5.94
C ASN A 49 6.29 -15.76 7.43
N PRO A 50 5.90 -16.89 8.04
CA PRO A 50 6.30 -17.17 9.41
C PRO A 50 7.77 -17.58 9.53
N GLY A 51 8.39 -18.15 8.50
CA GLY A 51 9.77 -18.64 8.57
C GLY A 51 10.85 -17.58 8.34
N ILE A 52 10.73 -16.74 7.30
CA ILE A 52 11.76 -15.75 6.92
C ILE A 52 11.35 -14.33 7.32
N SER A 53 10.13 -13.90 6.98
CA SER A 53 9.72 -12.49 7.12
C SER A 53 9.47 -12.09 8.57
N ARG A 54 8.91 -12.98 9.41
CA ARG A 54 8.57 -12.67 10.81
C ARG A 54 9.77 -12.58 11.76
N PRO A 55 10.75 -13.51 11.73
CA PRO A 55 11.86 -13.48 12.71
C PRO A 55 13.03 -12.56 12.31
N ASN A 56 13.05 -12.01 11.10
CA ASN A 56 14.14 -11.19 10.59
C ASN A 56 13.66 -9.75 10.30
N SER A 57 14.60 -8.81 10.14
CA SER A 57 14.24 -7.47 9.65
C SER A 57 13.72 -7.53 8.22
N GLN A 58 12.84 -6.61 7.84
CA GLN A 58 12.27 -6.58 6.49
C GLN A 58 13.36 -6.52 5.41
N GLU A 59 14.42 -5.74 5.63
CA GLU A 59 15.55 -5.62 4.70
C GLU A 59 16.34 -6.93 4.58
N ALA A 60 16.65 -7.58 5.71
CA ALA A 60 17.37 -8.86 5.71
C ALA A 60 16.55 -9.96 5.04
N ALA A 61 15.25 -10.04 5.33
CA ALA A 61 14.33 -10.96 4.69
C ALA A 61 14.29 -10.73 3.17
N MET A 62 14.09 -9.49 2.71
CA MET A 62 14.06 -9.15 1.29
C MET A 62 15.38 -9.46 0.57
N ALA A 63 16.52 -9.14 1.18
CA ALA A 63 17.82 -9.47 0.61
C ALA A 63 17.98 -11.00 0.45
N SER A 64 17.55 -11.76 1.44
CA SER A 64 17.60 -13.23 1.43
C SER A 64 16.71 -13.84 0.35
N LEU A 65 15.47 -13.35 0.21
CA LEU A 65 14.54 -13.76 -0.85
C LEU A 65 15.11 -13.47 -2.25
N LYS A 66 15.77 -12.32 -2.45
CA LYS A 66 16.42 -11.98 -3.72
C LYS A 66 17.59 -12.90 -4.05
N ILE A 67 18.40 -13.27 -3.06
CA ILE A 67 19.49 -14.25 -3.26
C ILE A 67 18.94 -15.63 -3.59
N LEU A 68 17.90 -16.10 -2.89
CA LEU A 68 17.23 -17.36 -3.19
C LEU A 68 16.67 -17.37 -4.62
N SER A 69 15.97 -16.30 -5.04
CA SER A 69 15.41 -16.16 -6.39
C SER A 69 16.51 -16.26 -7.45
N LYS A 70 17.62 -15.54 -7.25
CA LYS A 70 18.76 -15.55 -8.16
C LYS A 70 19.40 -16.93 -8.27
N ILE A 71 19.54 -17.66 -7.15
CA ILE A 71 20.09 -19.02 -7.17
C ILE A 71 19.16 -19.94 -7.96
N SER A 72 17.85 -19.90 -7.69
CA SER A 72 16.88 -20.73 -8.40
C SER A 72 16.78 -20.40 -9.88
N GLU A 73 16.81 -19.12 -10.27
CA GLU A 73 16.75 -18.68 -11.66
C GLU A 73 17.98 -19.12 -12.46
N ASN A 74 19.19 -18.98 -11.89
CA ASN A 74 20.41 -19.44 -12.55
C ASN A 74 20.39 -20.95 -12.79
N LEU A 75 19.89 -21.71 -11.81
CA LEU A 75 19.79 -23.16 -11.91
C LEU A 75 18.72 -23.62 -12.91
N ILE A 76 17.57 -22.93 -12.98
CA ILE A 76 16.54 -23.19 -13.99
C ILE A 76 17.05 -22.84 -15.40
N ARG A 77 17.84 -21.77 -15.53
CA ARG A 77 18.39 -21.32 -16.82
C ARG A 77 19.49 -22.24 -17.32
N GLU A 78 20.38 -22.69 -16.44
CA GLU A 78 21.54 -23.52 -16.77
C GLU A 78 21.61 -24.75 -15.85
N PRO A 79 20.72 -25.74 -16.04
CA PRO A 79 20.66 -26.92 -15.17
C PRO A 79 21.92 -27.78 -15.29
N GLU A 80 22.60 -27.82 -16.44
CA GLU A 80 23.80 -28.64 -16.67
C GLU A 80 25.07 -28.09 -16.01
N ASN A 81 25.05 -26.82 -15.57
CA ASN A 81 26.25 -26.19 -15.04
C ASN A 81 26.47 -26.58 -13.56
N PRO A 82 27.54 -27.34 -13.24
CA PRO A 82 27.76 -27.83 -11.88
C PRO A 82 27.98 -26.70 -10.87
N LYS A 83 28.36 -25.50 -11.33
CA LYS A 83 28.54 -24.32 -10.47
C LYS A 83 27.23 -23.83 -9.86
N PHE A 84 26.10 -23.96 -10.57
CA PHE A 84 24.79 -23.51 -10.07
C PHE A 84 24.05 -24.61 -9.29
N ARG A 85 24.42 -25.88 -9.52
CA ARG A 85 23.90 -27.02 -8.74
C ARG A 85 24.36 -27.02 -7.29
N GLN A 86 25.43 -26.28 -6.95
CA GLN A 86 25.95 -26.29 -5.59
C GLN A 86 26.33 -24.90 -5.10
N PHE A 87 26.28 -24.69 -3.78
CA PHE A 87 26.81 -23.49 -3.17
C PHE A 87 27.60 -23.77 -1.89
N LYS A 88 28.59 -22.91 -1.64
CA LYS A 88 29.46 -22.95 -0.46
C LYS A 88 28.89 -22.06 0.64
N PRO A 89 28.67 -22.57 1.86
CA PRO A 89 28.28 -21.75 3.01
C PRO A 89 29.35 -20.75 3.41
N THR A 90 30.61 -20.95 3.00
CA THR A 90 31.74 -20.03 3.27
C THR A 90 31.67 -18.73 2.47
N ASN A 91 30.91 -18.67 1.38
CA ASN A 91 30.77 -17.44 0.59
C ASN A 91 30.06 -16.36 1.41
N ASP A 92 30.65 -15.17 1.57
CA ASP A 92 30.13 -14.14 2.47
C ASP A 92 28.68 -13.73 2.18
N THR A 93 28.30 -13.60 0.91
CA THR A 93 26.93 -13.26 0.51
C THR A 93 25.95 -14.36 0.90
N ILE A 94 26.34 -15.62 0.67
CA ILE A 94 25.51 -16.78 1.03
C ILE A 94 25.45 -16.96 2.54
N ARG A 95 26.56 -16.78 3.25
CA ARG A 95 26.62 -16.88 4.71
C ARG A 95 25.66 -15.88 5.34
N ARG A 96 25.77 -14.60 4.97
CA ARG A 96 24.95 -13.52 5.54
C ARG A 96 23.47 -13.64 5.22
N HIS A 97 23.12 -14.05 4.00
CA HIS A 97 21.73 -14.02 3.54
C HIS A 97 21.00 -15.37 3.62
N LEU A 98 21.70 -16.50 3.60
CA LEU A 98 21.07 -17.82 3.67
C LEU A 98 21.33 -18.54 5.00
N ILE A 99 22.54 -18.44 5.54
CA ILE A 99 22.93 -19.19 6.75
C ILE A 99 22.58 -18.42 8.02
N GLU A 100 22.88 -17.11 8.07
CA GLU A 100 22.61 -16.26 9.24
C GLU A 100 21.13 -15.85 9.31
N THR A 101 20.45 -15.69 8.17
CA THR A 101 19.00 -15.39 8.12
C THR A 101 18.18 -16.63 8.47
N LYS A 102 17.38 -16.53 9.54
CA LYS A 102 16.51 -17.63 9.97
C LYS A 102 15.47 -17.97 8.90
N GLY A 103 15.26 -19.26 8.62
CA GLY A 103 14.25 -19.75 7.67
C GLY A 103 14.71 -19.78 6.20
N ALA A 104 15.78 -19.06 5.84
CA ALA A 104 16.22 -18.95 4.45
C ALA A 104 16.88 -20.25 3.96
N LEU A 105 17.68 -20.88 4.82
CA LEU A 105 18.30 -22.17 4.51
C LEU A 105 17.26 -23.28 4.39
N GLU A 106 16.25 -23.30 5.27
CA GLU A 106 15.15 -24.25 5.25
C GLU A 106 14.35 -24.15 3.95
N TYR A 107 14.16 -22.92 3.43
CA TYR A 107 13.57 -22.70 2.11
C TYR A 107 14.41 -23.31 0.98
N ALA A 108 15.73 -23.13 1.02
CA ALA A 108 16.64 -23.76 0.06
C ALA A 108 16.59 -25.30 0.15
N ILE A 109 16.51 -25.85 1.36
CA ILE A 109 16.38 -27.31 1.55
C ILE A 109 15.08 -27.84 0.95
N GLU A 110 13.98 -27.09 1.10
CA GLU A 110 12.69 -27.48 0.51
C GLU A 110 12.73 -27.46 -1.02
N MET A 111 13.40 -26.47 -1.63
CA MET A 111 13.69 -26.41 -3.07
C MET A 111 14.61 -27.54 -3.56
N GLY A 112 15.23 -28.31 -2.66
CA GLY A 112 15.99 -29.50 -2.99
C GLY A 112 17.50 -29.43 -2.76
N PHE A 113 18.01 -28.38 -2.12
CA PHE A 113 19.42 -28.33 -1.71
C PHE A 113 19.66 -29.22 -0.47
N ARG A 114 20.66 -30.10 -0.52
CA ARG A 114 21.03 -30.98 0.58
C ARG A 114 22.48 -30.73 1.01
N PRO A 115 22.77 -30.78 2.32
CA PRO A 115 24.13 -30.67 2.80
C PRO A 115 24.93 -31.92 2.42
N GLU A 116 26.06 -31.73 1.74
CA GLU A 116 27.02 -32.76 1.37
C GLU A 116 28.43 -32.30 1.75
N VAL A 117 29.34 -33.25 1.95
CA VAL A 117 30.76 -32.95 2.20
C VAL A 117 31.57 -33.46 1.02
N LYS A 118 32.20 -32.54 0.28
CA LYS A 118 33.12 -32.88 -0.81
C LYS A 118 34.49 -32.30 -0.47
N GLU A 119 35.53 -33.14 -0.53
CA GLU A 119 36.91 -32.71 -0.24
C GLU A 119 37.04 -32.02 1.14
N PHE A 120 36.35 -32.56 2.16
CA PHE A 120 36.30 -31.99 3.51
C PHE A 120 35.72 -30.57 3.62
N GLN A 121 35.02 -30.08 2.58
CA GLN A 121 34.28 -28.82 2.60
C GLN A 121 32.77 -29.07 2.64
N PRO A 122 32.02 -28.46 3.57
CA PRO A 122 30.56 -28.52 3.55
C PRO A 122 30.03 -27.73 2.35
N LEU A 123 29.14 -28.35 1.59
CA LEU A 123 28.49 -27.81 0.40
C LEU A 123 27.00 -28.10 0.48
N TYR A 124 26.20 -27.27 -0.17
CA TYR A 124 24.80 -27.59 -0.44
C TYR A 124 24.67 -27.93 -1.91
N VAL A 125 24.23 -29.15 -2.22
CA VAL A 125 24.09 -29.67 -3.58
C VAL A 125 22.60 -29.88 -3.88
N TRP A 126 22.16 -29.40 -5.04
CA TRP A 126 20.79 -29.54 -5.50
C TRP A 126 20.52 -30.93 -6.06
N ASN A 127 19.38 -31.49 -5.68
CA ASN A 127 18.88 -32.76 -6.21
C ASN A 127 18.00 -32.52 -7.44
N GLU A 128 18.40 -33.10 -8.58
CA GLU A 128 17.73 -32.99 -9.87
C GLU A 128 16.29 -33.53 -9.86
N HIS A 129 15.99 -34.50 -8.99
CA HIS A 129 14.63 -35.04 -8.83
C HIS A 129 13.62 -34.02 -8.28
N LYS A 130 14.10 -32.90 -7.71
CA LYS A 130 13.26 -31.84 -7.14
C LYS A 130 13.13 -30.61 -8.05
N SER A 131 13.07 -30.84 -9.35
CA SER A 131 12.98 -29.77 -10.35
C SER A 131 11.65 -29.03 -10.31
N GLU A 132 10.55 -29.73 -10.01
CA GLU A 132 9.22 -29.13 -9.89
C GLU A 132 9.12 -28.25 -8.64
N GLU A 133 9.63 -28.71 -7.49
CA GLU A 133 9.68 -27.92 -6.26
C GLU A 133 10.57 -26.68 -6.41
N LEU A 134 11.67 -26.78 -7.17
CA LEU A 134 12.53 -25.64 -7.49
C LEU A 134 11.77 -24.59 -8.31
N ARG A 135 11.05 -25.00 -9.36
CA ARG A 135 10.27 -24.09 -10.22
C ARG A 135 9.14 -23.42 -9.43
N LEU A 136 8.42 -24.21 -8.63
CA LEU A 136 7.34 -23.72 -7.77
C LEU A 136 7.87 -22.71 -6.73
N GLY A 137 8.98 -23.07 -6.07
CA GLY A 137 9.66 -22.22 -5.10
C GLY A 137 10.15 -20.92 -5.73
N ALA A 138 10.73 -20.96 -6.93
CA ALA A 138 11.18 -19.78 -7.67
C ALA A 138 10.00 -18.86 -8.03
N GLN A 139 8.90 -19.42 -8.55
CA GLN A 139 7.70 -18.65 -8.87
C GLN A 139 7.17 -17.91 -7.64
N ILE A 140 7.06 -18.60 -6.49
CA ILE A 140 6.54 -17.99 -5.26
C ILE A 140 7.48 -16.91 -4.72
N LEU A 141 8.80 -17.08 -4.85
CA LEU A 141 9.77 -16.05 -4.50
C LEU A 141 9.57 -14.80 -5.33
N GLN A 142 9.45 -14.93 -6.65
CA GLN A 142 9.20 -13.81 -7.56
C GLN A 142 7.89 -13.09 -7.22
N GLU A 143 6.78 -13.83 -7.09
CA GLU A 143 5.48 -13.29 -6.69
C GLU A 143 5.60 -12.50 -5.36
N THR A 144 6.33 -13.05 -4.39
CA THR A 144 6.48 -12.41 -3.07
C THR A 144 7.33 -11.15 -3.14
N ILE A 145 8.42 -11.16 -3.91
CA ILE A 145 9.29 -10.00 -4.11
C ILE A 145 8.50 -8.89 -4.80
N GLU A 146 7.77 -9.20 -5.87
CA GLU A 146 6.93 -8.23 -6.60
C GLU A 146 5.87 -7.61 -5.70
N LEU A 147 5.16 -8.43 -4.91
CA LEU A 147 4.17 -7.95 -3.95
C LEU A 147 4.79 -7.04 -2.88
N ALA A 148 5.96 -7.40 -2.38
CA ALA A 148 6.68 -6.60 -1.39
C ALA A 148 7.15 -5.26 -1.97
N GLU A 149 7.67 -5.24 -3.18
CA GLU A 149 8.09 -4.03 -3.89
C GLU A 149 6.89 -3.13 -4.22
N GLN A 150 5.77 -3.71 -4.67
CA GLN A 150 4.55 -2.97 -4.90
C GLN A 150 4.01 -2.32 -3.61
N LYS A 151 4.02 -3.06 -2.49
CA LYS A 151 3.61 -2.54 -1.19
C LYS A 151 4.53 -1.41 -0.72
N SER A 152 5.85 -1.60 -0.87
CA SER A 152 6.85 -0.58 -0.55
C SER A 152 6.61 0.70 -1.36
N ALA A 153 6.45 0.58 -2.68
CA ALA A 153 6.19 1.72 -3.57
C ALA A 153 4.91 2.49 -3.19
N ARG A 154 3.83 1.78 -2.84
CA ARG A 154 2.58 2.42 -2.36
C ARG A 154 2.81 3.17 -1.04
N SER A 155 3.51 2.55 -0.09
CA SER A 155 3.79 3.18 1.20
C SER A 155 4.67 4.44 1.04
N GLN A 156 5.66 4.40 0.16
CA GLN A 156 6.53 5.55 -0.13
C GLN A 156 5.75 6.70 -0.77
N LYS A 157 4.84 6.41 -1.71
CA LYS A 157 3.94 7.41 -2.29
C LYS A 157 3.04 8.05 -1.23
N ASN A 158 2.40 7.24 -0.39
CA ASN A 158 1.52 7.75 0.66
C ASN A 158 2.29 8.65 1.65
N VAL A 159 3.52 8.28 2.03
CA VAL A 159 4.36 9.10 2.91
C VAL A 159 4.77 10.41 2.23
N ALA A 160 5.14 10.36 0.95
CA ALA A 160 5.50 11.56 0.18
C ALA A 160 4.30 12.51 0.01
N GLU A 161 3.11 11.97 -0.29
CA GLU A 161 1.87 12.74 -0.41
C GLU A 161 1.45 13.37 0.92
N ALA A 162 1.55 12.62 2.03
CA ALA A 162 1.28 13.15 3.36
C ALA A 162 2.24 14.30 3.72
N LYS A 163 3.53 14.14 3.40
CA LYS A 163 4.53 15.20 3.60
C LYS A 163 4.24 16.43 2.74
N ALA A 164 3.93 16.25 1.46
CA ALA A 164 3.59 17.33 0.55
C ALA A 164 2.31 18.07 0.97
N ALA A 165 1.29 17.33 1.44
CA ALA A 165 0.06 17.90 1.97
C ALA A 165 0.32 18.73 3.25
N ALA A 166 1.17 18.24 4.15
CA ALA A 166 1.59 18.99 5.33
C ALA A 166 2.32 20.28 4.95
N GLU A 167 3.28 20.22 4.02
CA GLU A 167 4.00 21.40 3.53
C GLU A 167 3.06 22.40 2.86
N ALA A 168 2.15 21.95 1.99
CA ALA A 168 1.15 22.81 1.36
C ALA A 168 0.21 23.47 2.39
N ALA A 169 -0.18 22.75 3.44
CA ALA A 169 -0.99 23.30 4.53
C ALA A 169 -0.24 24.41 5.29
N THR A 170 1.06 24.20 5.60
CA THR A 170 1.87 25.23 6.25
C THR A 170 2.05 26.48 5.39
N GLN A 171 2.30 26.31 4.08
CA GLN A 171 2.44 27.43 3.14
C GLN A 171 1.12 28.20 3.01
N LYS A 172 0.00 27.49 2.89
CA LYS A 172 -1.33 28.10 2.84
C LYS A 172 -1.64 28.90 4.11
N ALA A 173 -1.30 28.35 5.28
CA ALA A 173 -1.47 29.05 6.55
C ALA A 173 -0.60 30.32 6.61
N LEU A 174 0.64 30.26 6.14
CA LEU A 174 1.53 31.43 6.07
C LEU A 174 1.00 32.51 5.13
N LEU A 175 0.53 32.14 3.94
CA LEU A 175 -0.07 33.07 2.99
C LEU A 175 -1.34 33.72 3.56
N ALA A 176 -2.21 32.93 4.17
CA ALA A 176 -3.42 33.44 4.83
C ALA A 176 -3.08 34.46 5.94
N PHE A 177 -2.03 34.20 6.71
CA PHE A 177 -1.56 35.13 7.73
C PHE A 177 -1.03 36.45 7.14
N MET A 178 -0.29 36.38 6.03
CA MET A 178 0.19 37.58 5.32
C MET A 178 -0.96 38.41 4.74
N ASP A 179 -1.96 37.74 4.16
CA ASP A 179 -3.14 38.38 3.58
C ASP A 179 -4.03 39.03 4.66
N ASP A 180 -4.23 38.37 5.80
CA ASP A 180 -4.96 38.95 6.94
C ASP A 180 -4.24 40.20 7.47
N ARG A 181 -2.92 40.14 7.64
CA ARG A 181 -2.11 41.29 8.06
C ARG A 181 -2.24 42.46 7.10
N LYS A 182 -2.21 42.20 5.80
CA LYS A 182 -2.37 43.24 4.76
C LYS A 182 -3.79 43.81 4.75
N THR A 183 -4.80 42.96 4.91
CA THR A 183 -6.21 43.36 4.95
C THR A 183 -6.49 44.25 6.16
N LYS A 184 -5.97 43.88 7.33
CA LYS A 184 -6.05 44.70 8.55
C LYS A 184 -5.39 46.06 8.35
N MET A 185 -4.19 46.10 7.77
CA MET A 185 -3.50 47.37 7.50
C MET A 185 -4.30 48.28 6.56
N LEU A 186 -4.90 47.74 5.50
CA LEU A 186 -5.74 48.51 4.58
C LEU A 186 -7.03 49.01 5.25
N ARG A 187 -7.63 48.20 6.13
CA ARG A 187 -8.81 48.59 6.91
C ARG A 187 -8.48 49.73 7.87
N ASP A 188 -7.37 49.62 8.59
CA ASP A 188 -6.90 50.65 9.52
C ASP A 188 -6.61 51.98 8.80
N GLN A 189 -6.04 51.92 7.58
CA GLN A 189 -5.83 53.12 6.75
C GLN A 189 -7.15 53.77 6.35
N ARG A 190 -8.13 52.98 5.89
CA ARG A 190 -9.46 53.49 5.52
C ARG A 190 -10.19 54.11 6.71
N ASP A 191 -10.14 53.45 7.86
CA ASP A 191 -10.79 53.93 9.07
C ASP A 191 -10.12 55.21 9.60
N ARG A 192 -8.79 55.33 9.47
CA ARG A 192 -8.06 56.57 9.77
C ARG A 192 -8.50 57.71 8.86
N HIS A 193 -8.53 57.49 7.55
CA HIS A 193 -8.98 58.50 6.58
C HIS A 193 -10.42 58.95 6.85
N ASN A 194 -11.34 58.01 7.12
CA ASN A 194 -12.73 58.34 7.44
C ASN A 194 -12.86 59.16 8.74
N ARG A 195 -12.01 58.91 9.74
CA ARG A 195 -11.98 59.73 10.97
C ARG A 195 -11.50 61.15 10.69
N GLU A 196 -10.46 61.31 9.89
CA GLU A 196 -9.95 62.62 9.48
C GLU A 196 -11.03 63.41 8.73
N VAL A 197 -11.69 62.80 7.73
CA VAL A 197 -12.79 63.43 7.00
C VAL A 197 -13.93 63.84 7.94
N ARG A 198 -14.34 62.98 8.88
CA ARG A 198 -15.41 63.30 9.85
C ARG A 198 -15.01 64.40 10.83
N ALA A 199 -13.74 64.47 11.22
CA ALA A 199 -13.21 65.55 12.05
C ALA A 199 -13.23 66.89 11.29
N HIS A 200 -12.93 66.88 10.00
CA HIS A 200 -13.02 68.08 9.14
C HIS A 200 -14.46 68.46 8.75
N HIS A 201 -15.40 67.51 8.73
CA HIS A 201 -16.82 67.73 8.45
C HIS A 201 -17.70 67.90 9.70
N SER A 202 -17.14 68.13 10.89
CA SER A 202 -17.91 68.56 12.06
C SER A 202 -17.89 70.09 12.19
N PRO A 203 -18.87 70.81 11.62
CA PRO A 203 -19.19 72.13 12.13
C PRO A 203 -19.88 71.95 13.49
N SER A 204 -19.53 72.83 14.43
CA SER A 204 -20.24 73.09 15.67
C SER A 204 -21.77 73.08 15.46
N VAL A 205 -22.46 72.08 16.00
CA VAL A 205 -23.90 72.17 16.23
C VAL A 205 -24.11 72.05 17.72
N ASP A 206 -24.61 73.14 18.27
CA ASP A 206 -24.94 73.31 19.67
C ASP A 206 -25.93 72.27 20.18
N ARG A 207 -25.75 72.04 21.46
CA ARG A 207 -26.45 71.14 22.35
C ARG A 207 -27.78 71.78 22.75
N GLU A 208 -28.88 71.44 22.07
CA GLU A 208 -30.23 71.68 22.60
C GLU A 208 -31.25 70.74 21.92
N GLY A 209 -32.14 70.13 22.71
CA GLY A 209 -33.32 69.42 22.21
C GLY A 209 -33.30 67.91 22.41
N ALA A 210 -33.80 67.47 23.56
CA ALA A 210 -34.34 66.13 23.74
C ALA A 210 -35.48 65.87 22.73
N THR A 211 -35.46 64.72 22.06
CA THR A 211 -36.67 63.94 21.72
C THR A 211 -36.24 62.54 21.27
N SER A 212 -36.79 61.54 21.96
CA SER A 212 -36.69 60.13 21.60
C SER A 212 -37.36 59.85 20.25
N PRO A 213 -36.75 59.06 19.36
CA PRO A 213 -37.48 58.33 18.35
C PRO A 213 -37.59 56.85 18.74
N SER A 214 -38.86 56.45 18.86
CA SER A 214 -39.43 55.11 18.84
C SER A 214 -38.56 54.00 18.24
N SER A 215 -38.50 52.90 19.00
CA SER A 215 -38.10 51.56 18.57
C SER A 215 -38.68 51.15 17.21
N PRO A 216 -37.91 50.50 16.33
CA PRO A 216 -38.46 49.65 15.28
C PRO A 216 -38.76 48.24 15.84
N PRO A 217 -39.84 47.57 15.39
CA PRO A 217 -40.14 46.21 15.82
C PRO A 217 -39.12 45.21 15.27
N SER A 218 -38.72 44.30 16.16
CA SER A 218 -37.96 43.10 15.86
C SER A 218 -38.76 42.16 14.95
N ASN A 219 -38.36 42.05 13.68
CA ASN A 219 -38.60 40.85 12.87
C ASN A 219 -37.28 40.46 12.22
N ALA A 220 -36.42 39.84 13.04
CA ALA A 220 -35.30 39.06 12.57
C ALA A 220 -35.81 37.63 12.32
N GLU A 221 -36.40 37.40 11.15
CA GLU A 221 -36.46 36.05 10.59
C GLU A 221 -35.03 35.67 10.17
N MET A 222 -34.39 34.88 11.03
CA MET A 222 -33.20 34.13 10.70
C MET A 222 -33.64 32.86 9.95
N PRO A 223 -33.34 32.67 8.65
CA PRO A 223 -33.36 31.33 8.05
C PRO A 223 -32.10 30.57 8.51
N GLY A 224 -31.99 30.36 9.81
CA GLY A 224 -30.99 29.49 10.41
C GLY A 224 -31.51 28.06 10.36
N SER A 225 -31.35 27.42 9.20
CA SER A 225 -31.46 25.96 9.08
C SER A 225 -30.51 25.33 10.10
N GLY A 226 -31.09 24.76 11.16
CA GLY A 226 -30.38 23.97 12.15
C GLY A 226 -29.85 22.71 11.47
N HIS A 227 -28.62 22.75 11.00
CA HIS A 227 -27.86 21.54 10.70
C HIS A 227 -27.31 21.01 12.03
N VAL A 228 -28.06 20.11 12.65
CA VAL A 228 -27.53 19.23 13.69
C VAL A 228 -26.51 18.30 13.03
N LEU A 229 -25.23 18.62 13.19
CA LEU A 229 -24.18 17.63 13.06
C LEU A 229 -24.32 16.68 14.24
N SER A 230 -25.11 15.62 14.03
CA SER A 230 -24.91 14.35 14.73
C SER A 230 -23.43 14.03 14.62
N SER A 231 -22.72 14.21 15.72
CA SER A 231 -21.33 13.84 15.85
C SER A 231 -21.25 12.32 15.74
N PRO A 232 -20.37 11.74 14.93
CA PRO A 232 -19.90 10.40 15.19
C PRO A 232 -18.99 10.47 16.43
N ASP A 233 -19.24 9.56 17.35
CA ASP A 233 -18.55 9.40 18.63
C ASP A 233 -17.03 9.66 18.54
N PRO A 234 -16.46 10.54 19.38
CA PRO A 234 -15.05 10.43 19.72
C PRO A 234 -14.90 9.26 20.70
N VAL A 235 -14.30 8.20 20.16
CA VAL A 235 -13.52 7.16 20.84
C VAL A 235 -13.08 7.62 22.23
N VAL A 236 -13.72 7.05 23.27
CA VAL A 236 -13.25 7.15 24.65
C VAL A 236 -11.93 6.38 24.72
N ASP A 237 -10.87 7.16 24.93
CA ASP A 237 -9.51 6.73 25.17
C ASP A 237 -9.48 5.87 26.45
N GLU A 238 -9.28 4.57 26.26
CA GLU A 238 -9.16 3.57 27.32
C GLU A 238 -7.75 3.65 27.92
N PRO A 239 -7.58 4.01 29.21
CA PRO A 239 -6.26 4.06 29.82
C PRO A 239 -5.68 2.64 30.04
N PRO A 240 -4.38 2.42 29.80
CA PRO A 240 -3.72 1.11 29.89
C PRO A 240 -3.63 0.55 31.33
N PRO A 241 -3.39 -0.77 31.48
CA PRO A 241 -3.73 -1.56 32.67
C PRO A 241 -2.78 -1.37 33.86
N TYR A 242 -3.32 -1.51 35.07
CA TYR A 242 -2.53 -1.70 36.29
C TYR A 242 -1.85 -3.08 36.27
N ARG A 243 -0.55 -3.10 36.54
CA ARG A 243 0.20 -4.29 36.90
C ARG A 243 0.01 -4.56 38.40
N ASP A 244 -0.30 -5.81 38.73
CA ASP A 244 0.22 -6.50 39.92
C ASP A 244 0.69 -7.89 39.48
#